data_AF-A0A3M9MCV2-F1
#
_entry.id   AF-A0A3M9MCV2-F1
#
_cell.length_a   1.000
_cell.length_b   1.000
_cell.length_c   1.000
_cell.angle_alpha   90.00
_cell.angle_beta   90.00
_cell.angle_gamma   90.00
#
_symmetry.space_group_name_H-M   'P 1'
#
loop_
_entity.id
_entity.type
_entity.pdbx_description
1 polymer ?
#
loop_
_entity_poly.entity_id
_entity_poly.type
_entity_poly.pdbx_seq_one_letter_code
_entity_poly.pdbx_strand_id
1 'polypeptide(L)' 'MGKGDKKSKKGKISKGSYGNSRPQKPKNEATKAAKLTVTGKA' A
#
# COMPACT_ATOMS: atom_id res chain seq x y z
N MET A 1 5.01 -11.89 5.20
CA MET A 1 4.38 -11.21 6.37
C MET A 1 2.97 -11.74 6.59
N GLY A 2 2.66 -12.20 7.81
CA GLY A 2 1.39 -12.88 8.16
C GLY A 2 0.23 -11.92 8.48
N LYS A 3 -0.91 -12.48 8.92
CA LYS A 3 -2.10 -11.68 9.29
C LYS A 3 -1.91 -10.86 10.57
N GLY A 4 -0.99 -11.27 11.47
CA GLY A 4 -0.69 -10.54 12.70
C GLY A 4 0.19 -9.30 12.50
N ASP A 5 0.84 -9.17 11.35
CA ASP A 5 1.76 -8.06 11.09
C ASP A 5 1.00 -6.79 10.66
N LYS A 6 0.82 -5.88 11.63
CA LYS A 6 0.11 -4.61 11.49
C LYS A 6 0.71 -3.65 10.46
N LYS A 7 1.99 -3.80 10.09
CA LYS A 7 2.64 -2.92 9.11
C LYS A 7 2.36 -3.41 7.68
N SER A 8 2.31 -4.73 7.50
CA SER A 8 2.09 -5.38 6.21
C SER A 8 0.70 -5.13 5.61
N LYS A 9 0.59 -5.32 4.28
CA LYS A 9 -0.70 -5.29 3.58
C LYS A 9 -1.66 -6.36 4.14
N LYS A 10 -1.16 -7.58 4.42
CA LYS A 10 -1.98 -8.71 4.89
C LYS A 10 -2.53 -8.48 6.30
N GLY A 11 -1.74 -7.93 7.21
CA GLY A 11 -2.24 -7.60 8.55
C GLY A 11 -3.11 -6.35 8.59
N LYS A 12 -2.86 -5.34 7.73
CA LYS A 12 -3.82 -4.24 7.53
C LYS A 12 -5.15 -4.70 6.93
N ILE A 13 -5.14 -5.74 6.08
CA ILE A 13 -6.36 -6.42 5.62
C ILE A 13 -7.08 -7.06 6.79
N SER A 14 -6.38 -7.87 7.58
CA SER A 14 -6.95 -8.57 8.73
C SER A 14 -7.51 -7.63 9.80
N LYS A 15 -6.86 -6.48 10.04
CA LYS A 15 -7.30 -5.48 11.02
C LYS A 15 -8.38 -4.52 10.47
N GLY A 16 -8.60 -4.49 9.16
CA GLY A 16 -9.53 -3.52 8.54
C GLY A 16 -9.00 -2.08 8.50
N SER A 17 -7.71 -1.84 8.74
CA SER A 17 -7.13 -0.50 8.73
C SER A 17 -6.39 -0.17 7.42
N TYR A 18 -6.21 1.13 7.17
CA TYR A 18 -5.44 1.66 6.04
C TYR A 18 -4.07 2.18 6.49
N GLY A 19 -3.17 2.38 5.53
CA GLY A 19 -1.86 3.01 5.75
C GLY A 19 -0.95 2.83 4.56
N ASN A 20 0.35 3.13 4.68
CA ASN A 20 1.28 3.13 3.55
C ASN A 20 1.23 1.84 2.68
N SER A 21 1.28 0.67 3.31
CA SER A 21 1.21 -0.63 2.62
C SER A 21 -0.19 -1.06 2.15
N ARG A 22 -1.26 -0.38 2.58
CA ARG A 22 -2.66 -0.61 2.16
C ARG A 22 -3.38 0.75 2.03
N PRO A 23 -3.11 1.53 0.97
CA PRO A 23 -3.70 2.85 0.77
C PRO A 23 -5.19 2.74 0.44
N GLN A 24 -5.95 3.80 0.72
CA GLN A 24 -7.34 3.95 0.27
C GLN A 24 -7.39 4.23 -1.23
N LYS A 25 -8.48 3.87 -1.90
CA LYS A 25 -8.70 4.10 -3.35
C LYS A 25 -8.26 5.50 -3.84
N PRO A 26 -8.67 6.63 -3.23
CA PRO A 26 -8.20 7.96 -3.65
C PRO A 26 -6.69 8.17 -3.46
N LYS A 27 -6.12 7.61 -2.39
CA LYS A 27 -4.66 7.66 -2.13
C LYS A 27 -3.89 6.67 -3.02
N ASN A 28 -4.58 5.70 -3.61
CA ASN A 28 -3.98 4.70 -4.49
C ASN A 28 -3.64 5.31 -5.84
N GLU A 29 -4.38 6.33 -6.29
CA GLU A 29 -4.10 7.09 -7.52
C GLU A 29 -2.78 7.84 -7.41
N ALA A 30 -2.57 8.55 -6.29
CA ALA A 30 -1.30 9.21 -5.98
C ALA A 30 -0.13 8.20 -5.87
N THR A 31 -0.34 7.05 -5.22
CA THR A 31 0.72 6.02 -5.13
C THR A 31 0.93 5.25 -6.44
N LYS A 32 -0.08 5.14 -7.32
CA LYS A 32 0.09 4.55 -8.67
C LYS A 32 0.87 5.52 -9.56
N ALA A 33 0.51 6.80 -9.54
CA ALA A 33 1.23 7.85 -10.27
C ALA A 33 2.70 7.92 -9.83
N ALA A 34 2.96 7.91 -8.51
CA ALA A 34 4.33 7.92 -7.97
C ALA A 34 5.12 6.63 -8.22
N LYS A 35 4.47 5.48 -8.46
CA LYS A 35 5.16 4.23 -8.81
C LYS A 35 5.47 4.15 -10.29
N LEU A 36 4.58 4.65 -11.14
CA LEU A 36 4.78 4.70 -12.59
C LEU A 36 5.95 5.61 -12.99
N THR A 37 6.21 6.68 -12.23
CA THR A 37 7.33 7.61 -12.50
C THR A 37 8.69 7.07 -12.06
N VAL A 38 8.75 6.04 -11.20
CA VAL A 38 10.01 5.51 -10.65
C VAL A 38 10.49 4.24 -11.37
N THR A 39 9.60 3.51 -12.04
CA THR A 39 9.96 2.32 -12.84
C THR A 39 10.35 2.63 -14.29
N GLY A 40 10.40 3.91 -14.69
CA GLY A 40 10.78 4.35 -16.05
C GLY A 40 12.13 5.09 -16.13
N LYS A 41 13.00 4.95 -15.14
CA LYS A 41 14.35 5.52 -15.16
C LYS A 41 15.35 4.65 -14.40
N ALA A 42 15.79 3.58 -15.06
CA ALA A 42 17.12 2.96 -15.02
C ALA A 42 17.03 1.60 -15.73
#